data_AF-A0A7S3UMJ0-F1
#
_entry.id   AF-A0A7S3UMJ0-F1
#
_cell.length_a   1.000
_cell.length_b   1.000
_cell.length_c   1.000
_cell.angle_alpha   90.00
_cell.angle_beta   90.00
_cell.angle_gamma   90.00
#
_symmetry.space_group_name_H-M   'P 1'
#
loop_
_entity.id
_entity.type
_entity.pdbx_description
1 polymer ?
#
loop_
_entity_poly.entity_id
_entity_poly.type
_entity_poly.pdbx_seq_one_letter_code
_entity_poly.pdbx_strand_id
1 'polypeptide(L)'
;TDTFISCLGVAAIQRCVQAGSWDGLLGDTEMAELTAAESGPASSTGDATALLYATQMLACILADELSRGKFAFKRCPELSRSHPQVDAAHKLLAALWKDKFDDFWEVMRTCEWGPSVENT
;
A
#
# COMPACT_ATOMS: atom_id res chain seq x y z
N THR A 1 -21.95 14.63 -2.57
CA THR A 1 -21.60 14.34 -3.98
C THR A 1 -20.09 14.11 -4.07
N ASP A 2 -19.47 13.30 -3.21
CA ASP A 2 -19.57 11.85 -2.99
C ASP A 2 -19.03 10.97 -4.13
N THR A 3 -17.69 10.94 -4.22
CA THR A 3 -16.91 9.71 -3.94
C THR A 3 -17.44 8.41 -4.57
N PHE A 4 -17.65 8.38 -5.89
CA PHE A 4 -18.21 7.16 -6.53
C PHE A 4 -17.32 6.46 -7.56
N ILE A 5 -16.15 7.02 -7.90
CA ILE A 5 -15.28 6.42 -8.93
C ILE A 5 -14.00 5.79 -8.35
N SER A 6 -13.63 6.04 -7.08
CA SER A 6 -12.51 5.35 -6.42
C SER A 6 -12.87 4.01 -5.74
N CYS A 7 -14.14 3.60 -5.78
CA CYS A 7 -14.65 2.61 -4.84
C CYS A 7 -14.33 1.15 -5.16
N LEU A 8 -14.16 0.71 -6.42
CA LEU A 8 -14.08 -0.74 -6.70
C LEU A 8 -12.78 -1.37 -6.19
N GLY A 9 -11.62 -0.80 -6.53
CA GLY A 9 -10.34 -1.31 -6.06
C GLY A 9 -10.16 -1.11 -4.55
N VAL A 10 -10.56 0.06 -4.03
CA VAL A 10 -10.48 0.35 -2.58
C VAL A 10 -11.43 -0.53 -1.76
N ALA A 11 -12.65 -0.78 -2.24
CA ALA A 11 -13.58 -1.70 -1.57
C ALA A 11 -13.12 -3.15 -1.66
N ALA A 12 -12.41 -3.56 -2.73
CA ALA A 12 -11.81 -4.88 -2.82
C ALA A 12 -10.67 -5.04 -1.78
N ILE A 13 -9.78 -4.05 -1.68
CA ILE A 13 -8.74 -4.00 -0.63
C ILE A 13 -9.36 -4.09 0.77
N GLN A 14 -10.40 -3.29 1.05
CA GLN A 14 -11.09 -3.32 2.35
C GLN A 14 -11.73 -4.69 2.65
N ARG A 15 -12.32 -5.35 1.64
CA ARG A 15 -12.89 -6.71 1.79
C ARG A 15 -11.80 -7.73 2.08
N CYS A 16 -10.65 -7.68 1.41
CA CYS A 16 -9.51 -8.55 1.69
C CYS A 16 -9.04 -8.41 3.15
N VAL A 17 -8.91 -7.16 3.63
CA VAL A 17 -8.54 -6.87 5.03
C VAL A 17 -9.57 -7.45 6.02
N GLN A 18 -10.87 -7.21 5.79
CA GLN A 18 -11.93 -7.69 6.68
C GLN A 18 -12.07 -9.22 6.67
N ALA A 19 -11.84 -9.85 5.53
CA ALA A 19 -11.90 -11.31 5.38
C ALA A 19 -10.64 -12.02 5.90
N GLY A 20 -9.56 -11.28 6.20
CA GLY A 20 -8.24 -11.86 6.47
C GLY A 20 -7.69 -12.65 5.28
N SER A 21 -8.18 -12.38 4.08
CA SER A 21 -7.84 -13.07 2.84
C SER A 21 -6.98 -12.16 1.99
N TRP A 22 -5.71 -12.52 1.85
CA TRP A 22 -4.73 -11.73 1.12
C TRP A 22 -4.59 -12.17 -0.35
N ASP A 23 -5.24 -13.26 -0.71
CA ASP A 23 -5.34 -13.75 -2.09
C ASP A 23 -6.01 -12.68 -2.95
N GLY A 24 -5.29 -12.20 -3.98
CA GLY A 24 -5.79 -11.17 -4.90
C GLY A 24 -5.52 -9.73 -4.48
N LEU A 25 -5.06 -9.46 -3.25
CA LEU A 25 -4.82 -8.10 -2.76
C LEU A 25 -3.89 -7.30 -3.69
N LEU A 26 -2.83 -7.94 -4.21
CA LEU A 26 -1.92 -7.28 -5.14
C LEU A 26 -2.63 -6.82 -6.41
N GLY A 27 -3.47 -7.67 -7.01
CA GLY A 27 -4.25 -7.32 -8.19
C GLY A 27 -5.25 -6.20 -7.91
N ASP A 28 -5.88 -6.21 -6.74
CA ASP A 28 -6.82 -5.17 -6.33
C ASP A 28 -6.13 -3.81 -6.11
N THR A 29 -4.92 -3.80 -5.53
CA THR A 29 -4.12 -2.57 -5.38
C THR A 29 -3.66 -2.01 -6.72
N GLU A 30 -3.32 -2.87 -7.69
CA GLU A 30 -2.97 -2.43 -9.04
C GLU A 30 -4.17 -1.85 -9.78
N MET A 31 -5.34 -2.51 -9.67
CA MET A 31 -6.58 -2.00 -10.25
C MET A 31 -6.98 -0.64 -9.64
N ALA A 32 -6.84 -0.49 -8.33
CA ALA A 32 -7.08 0.78 -7.64
C ALA A 32 -6.13 1.88 -8.14
N GLU A 33 -4.84 1.57 -8.35
CA GLU A 33 -3.85 2.53 -8.84
C GLU A 33 -4.14 2.98 -10.27
N LEU A 34 -4.48 2.05 -11.16
CA LEU A 34 -4.89 2.35 -12.54
C LEU A 34 -6.15 3.22 -12.57
N THR A 35 -7.17 2.87 -11.78
CA THR A 35 -8.43 3.63 -11.69
C THR A 35 -8.19 5.06 -11.17
N ALA A 36 -7.30 5.22 -10.18
CA ALA A 36 -6.93 6.52 -9.66
C ALA A 36 -6.17 7.36 -10.71
N ALA A 37 -5.27 6.75 -11.47
CA ALA A 37 -4.54 7.41 -12.54
C ALA A 37 -5.47 7.89 -13.67
N GLU A 38 -6.47 7.10 -14.04
CA GLU A 38 -7.47 7.46 -15.07
C GLU A 38 -8.41 8.58 -14.62
N SER A 39 -8.70 8.66 -13.32
CA SER A 39 -9.61 9.67 -12.74
C SER A 39 -8.98 11.07 -12.65
N GLY A 40 -7.67 11.19 -12.90
CA GLY A 40 -6.93 12.46 -12.90
C GLY A 40 -6.68 13.06 -11.51
N PRO A 41 -5.81 14.08 -11.42
CA PRO A 41 -5.27 14.61 -10.15
C PRO A 41 -6.30 15.29 -9.23
N ALA A 42 -7.52 15.54 -9.70
CA ALA A 42 -8.57 16.20 -8.93
C ALA A 42 -9.30 15.27 -7.94
N SER A 43 -9.07 13.96 -7.99
CA SER A 43 -9.93 12.96 -7.35
C SER A 43 -9.33 12.23 -6.14
N SER A 44 -8.00 12.30 -5.93
CA SER A 44 -7.31 11.64 -4.81
C SER A 44 -6.57 12.65 -3.94
N THR A 45 -6.85 12.66 -2.63
CA THR A 45 -6.00 13.38 -1.67
C THR A 45 -4.60 12.75 -1.66
N GLY A 46 -3.55 13.55 -1.43
CA GLY A 46 -2.18 13.03 -1.40
C GLY A 46 -1.96 11.90 -0.38
N ASP A 47 -2.77 11.90 0.68
CA ASP A 47 -2.81 10.87 1.72
C ASP A 47 -3.37 9.54 1.22
N ALA A 48 -4.52 9.54 0.53
CA ALA A 48 -5.12 8.33 -0.03
C ALA A 48 -4.19 7.67 -1.06
N THR A 49 -3.52 8.47 -1.89
CA THR A 49 -2.51 7.98 -2.84
C THR A 49 -1.32 7.34 -2.12
N ALA A 50 -0.83 7.97 -1.03
CA ALA A 50 0.26 7.41 -0.26
C ALA A 50 -0.10 6.06 0.38
N LEU A 51 -1.28 5.96 0.99
CA LEU A 51 -1.77 4.72 1.59
C LEU A 51 -1.97 3.61 0.55
N LEU A 52 -2.43 3.95 -0.66
CA LEU A 52 -2.54 2.99 -1.75
C LEU A 52 -1.17 2.41 -2.13
N TYR A 53 -0.15 3.24 -2.33
CA TYR A 53 1.21 2.76 -2.64
C TYR A 53 1.84 1.98 -1.48
N ALA A 54 1.60 2.40 -0.22
CA ALA A 54 2.02 1.64 0.95
C ALA A 54 1.40 0.23 0.95
N THR A 55 0.08 0.14 0.74
CA THR A 55 -0.66 -1.12 0.66
C THR A 55 -0.17 -1.99 -0.48
N GLN A 56 0.07 -1.42 -1.66
CA GLN A 56 0.60 -2.16 -2.81
C GLN A 56 1.99 -2.76 -2.54
N MET A 57 2.87 -2.01 -1.86
CA MET A 57 4.19 -2.53 -1.46
C MET A 57 4.08 -3.68 -0.45
N LEU A 58 3.19 -3.56 0.54
CA LEU A 58 2.92 -4.63 1.51
C LEU A 58 2.31 -5.87 0.82
N ALA A 59 1.39 -5.67 -0.14
CA ALA A 59 0.82 -6.75 -0.94
C ALA A 59 1.90 -7.49 -1.76
N CYS A 60 2.89 -6.77 -2.30
CA CYS A 60 4.04 -7.38 -2.97
C CYS A 60 4.88 -8.22 -1.99
N ILE A 61 5.05 -7.79 -0.73
CA ILE A 61 5.75 -8.58 0.29
C ILE A 61 4.99 -9.89 0.57
N LEU A 62 3.67 -9.81 0.77
CA LEU A 62 2.84 -10.99 1.05
C LEU A 62 2.82 -11.99 -0.11
N ALA A 63 2.92 -11.50 -1.35
CA ALA A 63 2.96 -12.32 -2.55
C ALA A 63 4.38 -12.80 -2.95
N ASP A 64 5.42 -12.51 -2.15
CA ASP A 64 6.83 -12.76 -2.47
C ASP A 64 7.32 -12.12 -3.79
N GLU A 65 6.72 -10.99 -4.16
CA GLU A 65 6.92 -10.26 -5.41
C GLU A 65 7.78 -9.00 -5.18
N LEU A 66 8.91 -9.14 -4.50
CA LEU A 66 9.72 -8.01 -4.02
C LEU A 66 10.18 -7.07 -5.15
N SER A 67 10.43 -7.61 -6.34
CA SER A 67 10.79 -6.81 -7.53
C SER A 67 9.69 -5.83 -7.91
N ARG A 68 8.41 -6.29 -7.90
CA ARG A 68 7.25 -5.44 -8.19
C ARG A 68 7.06 -4.37 -7.13
N GLY A 69 7.28 -4.70 -5.86
CA GLY A 69 7.26 -3.73 -4.76
C GLY A 69 8.25 -2.57 -4.96
N LYS A 70 9.47 -2.85 -5.43
CA LYS A 70 10.47 -1.80 -5.74
C LYS A 70 10.02 -0.90 -6.89
N PHE A 71 9.34 -1.45 -7.90
CA PHE A 71 8.78 -0.64 -8.99
C PHE A 71 7.59 0.19 -8.52
N ALA A 72 6.75 -0.33 -7.62
CA ALA A 72 5.67 0.45 -7.00
C ALA A 72 6.22 1.70 -6.28
N PHE A 73 7.29 1.57 -5.49
CA PHE A 73 7.92 2.73 -4.84
C PHE A 73 8.48 3.75 -5.86
N LYS A 74 9.07 3.28 -6.97
CA LYS A 74 9.57 4.18 -8.03
C LYS A 74 8.44 4.93 -8.74
N ARG A 75 7.26 4.33 -8.89
CA ARG A 75 6.07 4.98 -9.46
C ARG A 75 5.36 5.90 -8.48
N CYS A 76 5.50 5.64 -7.17
CA CYS A 76 4.92 6.46 -6.12
C CYS A 76 5.28 7.96 -6.32
N PRO A 77 4.28 8.86 -6.38
CA PRO A 77 4.50 10.30 -6.50
C PRO A 77 5.42 10.83 -5.42
N GLU A 78 6.26 11.80 -5.76
CA GLU A 78 7.28 12.34 -4.84
C GLU A 78 6.68 12.86 -3.53
N LEU A 79 5.55 13.56 -3.60
CA LEU A 79 4.81 14.07 -2.44
C LEU A 79 4.30 12.96 -1.51
N SER A 80 4.07 11.76 -2.03
CA SER A 80 3.59 10.60 -1.26
C SER A 80 4.74 9.78 -0.67
N ARG A 81 5.98 9.93 -1.17
CA ARG A 81 7.15 9.17 -0.66
C ARG A 81 7.58 9.56 0.74
N SER A 82 7.31 10.81 1.15
CA SER A 82 7.57 11.29 2.51
C SER A 82 6.52 10.82 3.51
N HIS A 83 5.45 10.18 3.06
CA HIS A 83 4.42 9.66 3.96
C HIS A 83 4.99 8.52 4.82
N PRO A 84 4.77 8.52 6.15
CA PRO A 84 5.39 7.56 7.07
C PRO A 84 5.16 6.09 6.69
N GLN A 85 3.94 5.74 6.25
CA GLN A 85 3.64 4.36 5.84
C GLN A 85 4.32 3.94 4.54
N VAL A 86 4.53 4.88 3.61
CA VAL A 86 5.22 4.60 2.34
C VAL A 86 6.71 4.37 2.62
N ASP A 87 7.32 5.21 3.45
CA ASP A 87 8.70 5.04 3.89
C ASP A 87 8.89 3.71 4.63
N ALA A 88 8.00 3.38 5.57
CA ALA A 88 8.05 2.11 6.30
C ALA A 88 7.91 0.89 5.37
N ALA A 89 6.91 0.87 4.48
CA ALA A 89 6.73 -0.24 3.54
C ALA A 89 7.95 -0.41 2.62
N HIS A 90 8.56 0.70 2.18
CA HIS A 90 9.79 0.66 1.40
C HIS A 90 10.98 0.12 2.21
N LYS A 91 11.12 0.50 3.48
CA LYS A 91 12.15 -0.05 4.38
C LYS A 91 11.98 -1.56 4.57
N LEU A 92 10.75 -2.06 4.74
CA LEU A 92 10.48 -3.50 4.80
C LEU A 92 10.92 -4.23 3.52
N LEU A 93 10.55 -3.70 2.35
CA LEU A 93 11.01 -4.24 1.06
C LEU A 93 12.53 -4.26 0.96
N ALA A 94 13.20 -3.18 1.38
CA ALA A 94 14.65 -3.08 1.34
C ALA A 94 15.35 -4.05 2.30
N ALA A 95 14.76 -4.29 3.48
CA ALA A 95 15.23 -5.24 4.46
C ALA A 95 15.14 -6.68 3.93
N LEU A 96 13.97 -7.08 3.40
CA LEU A 96 13.76 -8.41 2.80
C LEU A 96 14.67 -8.64 1.59
N TRP A 97 14.83 -7.66 0.71
CA TRP A 97 15.72 -7.77 -0.44
C TRP A 97 17.19 -8.02 -0.08
N LYS A 98 17.60 -7.63 1.13
CA LYS A 98 18.97 -7.75 1.63
C LYS A 98 19.11 -8.85 2.69
N ASP A 99 18.09 -9.67 2.88
CA ASP A 99 18.03 -10.70 3.92
C ASP A 99 18.28 -10.16 5.35
N LYS A 100 17.90 -8.91 5.62
CA LYS A 100 18.07 -8.24 6.92
C LYS A 100 16.80 -8.33 7.77
N PHE A 101 16.54 -9.50 8.32
CA PHE A 101 15.31 -9.75 9.07
C PHE A 101 15.19 -8.93 10.36
N ASP A 102 16.31 -8.58 11.00
CA ASP A 102 16.29 -7.72 12.18
C ASP A 102 15.73 -6.33 11.86
N ASP A 103 16.22 -5.69 10.78
CA ASP A 103 15.72 -4.41 10.27
C ASP A 103 14.22 -4.51 9.92
N PHE A 104 13.80 -5.64 9.32
CA PHE A 104 12.39 -5.89 8.98
C PHE A 104 11.50 -5.88 10.25
N TRP A 105 11.88 -6.65 11.27
CA TRP A 105 11.11 -6.74 12.50
C TRP A 105 11.18 -5.46 13.35
N GLU A 106 12.26 -4.71 13.27
CA GLU A 106 12.36 -3.37 13.87
C GLU A 106 11.34 -2.41 13.26
N VAL A 107 11.28 -2.33 11.92
CA VAL A 107 10.30 -1.47 11.23
C VAL A 107 8.87 -1.91 11.51
N MET A 108 8.59 -3.21 11.50
CA MET A 108 7.25 -3.74 11.82
C MET A 108 6.77 -3.33 13.22
N ARG A 109 7.68 -3.28 14.21
CA ARG A 109 7.34 -2.92 15.60
C ARG A 109 7.24 -1.41 15.84
N THR A 110 8.02 -0.62 15.13
CA THR A 110 8.19 0.82 15.41
C THR A 110 7.31 1.71 14.55
N CYS A 111 6.87 1.22 13.39
CA CYS A 111 5.96 1.96 12.53
C CYS A 111 4.52 1.86 13.04
N GLU A 112 3.85 3.00 13.14
CA GLU A 112 2.40 3.08 13.32
C GLU A 112 1.71 2.83 11.97
N TRP A 113 1.18 1.61 11.80
CA TRP A 113 0.41 1.23 10.62
C TRP A 113 -1.04 1.67 10.76
N GLY A 114 -1.56 2.37 9.76
CA GLY A 114 -2.93 2.84 9.70
C GLY A 114 -3.65 2.38 8.44
N PRO A 115 -4.99 2.24 8.46
CA PRO A 115 -5.84 2.34 9.63
C PRO A 115 -5.67 1.11 10.54
N SER A 116 -5.43 1.33 11.83
CA SER A 116 -5.55 0.28 12.84
C SER A 116 -7.04 0.02 13.06
N VAL A 117 -7.46 -1.25 12.97
CA VAL A 117 -8.79 -1.64 13.41
C VAL A 117 -8.75 -1.61 14.93
N GLU A 118 -9.12 -0.49 15.54
CA GLU A 118 -9.42 -0.49 16.97
C GLU A 118 -10.56 -1.48 17.17
N ASN A 119 -10.27 -2.64 17.76
CA ASN A 119 -11.30 -3.58 18.21
C ASN A 119 -12.21 -2.82 19.19
N THR A 120 -13.36 -2.38 18.69
CA THR A 120 -14.45 -1.85 19.51
C THR A 120 -15.31 -3.01 19.99
#